data_AF-A0A7C3AWI7-F1
#
_entry.id   AF-A0A7C3AWI7-F1
#
_cell.length_a   1.000
_cell.length_b   1.000
_cell.length_c   1.000
_cell.angle_alpha   90.00
_cell.angle_beta   90.00
_cell.angle_gamma   90.00
#
_symmetry.space_group_name_H-M   'P 1'
#
loop_
_entity.id
_entity.type
_entity.pdbx_description
1 polymer ?
#
loop_
_entity_poly.entity_id
_entity_poly.type
_entity_poly.pdbx_seq_one_letter_code
_entity_poly.pdbx_strand_id
1 'polypeptide(L)'
;MEAPTRKEREMDNIIERMRINLEKAHVKGIPEYIKRLHDNRKSEKFEDFHLEGRAALMFSQAGFDVTLRESPDLALQFNNKQLYAEVTHFRKKEQDRLDDAKMRGLGDEDELVPYGNTYSLEGKHAWEQVYEVAIKKINQYKEHAPNMLVIESSSSCIEDTEIPSAIDMINEDVNSGKCPGLARLNGILLITVDEFNIPQWREVFPYYTCNPSVTLSKELKHLLDNIRLS
;
A
#
# COMPACT_ATOMS: atom_id res chain seq x y z
N MET A 1 12.22 37.02 -4.00
CA MET A 1 11.81 35.60 -4.14
C MET A 1 13.07 34.77 -4.14
N GLU A 2 13.22 33.87 -3.16
CA GLU A 2 14.35 32.93 -3.13
C GLU A 2 14.21 31.90 -4.25
N ALA A 3 15.34 31.52 -4.86
CA ALA A 3 15.34 30.48 -5.88
C ALA A 3 15.08 29.10 -5.23
N PRO A 4 14.35 28.20 -5.90
CA PRO A 4 14.06 26.88 -5.36
C PRO A 4 15.35 26.06 -5.17
N THR A 5 15.41 25.38 -4.03
CA THR A 5 16.48 24.45 -3.68
C THR A 5 16.54 23.29 -4.69
N ARG A 6 17.67 22.58 -4.72
CA ARG A 6 17.83 21.39 -5.57
C ARG A 6 16.76 20.32 -5.27
N LYS A 7 16.48 20.08 -3.98
CA LYS A 7 15.47 19.12 -3.53
C LYS A 7 14.07 19.51 -3.98
N GLU A 8 13.71 20.79 -3.91
CA GLU A 8 12.40 21.27 -4.40
C GLU A 8 12.25 21.05 -5.91
N ARG A 9 13.30 21.30 -6.70
CA ARG A 9 13.28 21.01 -8.15
C ARG A 9 13.14 19.53 -8.45
N GLU A 10 13.80 18.66 -7.69
CA GLU A 10 13.66 17.20 -7.83
C GLU A 10 12.21 16.75 -7.54
N MET A 11 11.58 17.29 -6.49
CA MET A 11 10.19 16.97 -6.16
C MET A 11 9.21 17.50 -7.20
N ASP A 12 9.40 18.71 -7.72
CA ASP A 12 8.56 19.25 -8.79
C ASP A 12 8.66 18.39 -10.06
N ASN A 13 9.85 17.88 -10.39
CA ASN A 13 10.02 16.93 -11.50
C ASN A 13 9.29 15.60 -11.25
N ILE A 14 9.30 15.09 -10.02
CA ILE A 14 8.55 13.88 -9.65
C ILE A 14 7.04 14.11 -9.82
N ILE A 15 6.53 15.22 -9.29
CA ILE A 15 5.11 15.59 -9.38
C ILE A 15 4.67 15.72 -10.84
N GLU A 16 5.47 16.41 -11.66
CA GLU A 16 5.17 16.61 -13.08
C GLU A 16 5.17 15.29 -13.86
N ARG A 17 6.16 14.42 -13.61
CA ARG A 17 6.18 13.08 -14.22
C ARG A 17 4.96 12.25 -13.80
N MET A 18 4.57 12.32 -12.53
CA MET A 18 3.39 11.63 -12.02
C MET A 18 2.12 12.15 -12.71
N ARG A 19 1.96 13.47 -12.83
CA ARG A 19 0.83 14.10 -13.56
C ARG A 19 0.74 13.57 -14.98
N ILE A 20 1.84 13.62 -15.75
CA ILE A 20 1.89 13.15 -17.14
C ILE A 20 1.50 11.68 -17.24
N ASN A 21 2.01 10.84 -16.35
CA ASN A 21 1.71 9.41 -16.38
C ASN A 21 0.24 9.13 -16.05
N LEU A 22 -0.33 9.80 -15.06
CA LEU A 22 -1.74 9.66 -14.69
C LEU A 22 -2.66 10.17 -15.80
N GLU A 23 -2.31 11.27 -16.47
CA GLU A 23 -3.06 11.80 -17.62
C GLU A 23 -3.06 10.83 -18.80
N LYS A 24 -1.89 10.26 -19.12
CA LYS A 24 -1.76 9.21 -20.16
C LYS A 24 -2.54 7.95 -19.82
N ALA A 25 -2.64 7.61 -18.54
CA ALA A 25 -3.40 6.49 -18.02
C ALA A 25 -4.90 6.80 -17.87
N HIS A 26 -5.36 7.99 -18.28
CA HIS A 26 -6.75 8.44 -18.19
C HIS A 26 -7.34 8.40 -16.76
N VAL A 27 -6.49 8.56 -15.73
CA VAL A 27 -6.93 8.63 -14.34
C VAL A 27 -7.72 9.91 -14.10
N LYS A 28 -8.80 9.82 -13.31
CA LYS A 28 -9.65 10.97 -12.91
C LYS A 28 -9.21 11.54 -11.56
N GLY A 29 -9.54 12.80 -11.29
CA GLY A 29 -9.20 13.47 -10.01
C GLY A 29 -7.75 13.97 -9.91
N ILE A 30 -7.05 14.08 -11.05
CA ILE A 30 -5.65 14.52 -11.11
C ILE A 30 -5.45 15.94 -10.55
N PRO A 31 -6.27 16.96 -10.88
CA PRO A 31 -6.02 18.33 -10.40
C PRO A 31 -5.96 18.44 -8.87
N GLU A 32 -6.92 17.84 -8.17
CA GLU A 32 -6.98 17.82 -6.71
C GLU A 32 -5.81 17.01 -6.13
N TYR A 33 -5.47 15.88 -6.74
CA TYR A 33 -4.32 15.06 -6.34
C TYR A 33 -2.99 15.80 -6.45
N ILE A 34 -2.71 16.41 -7.61
CA ILE A 34 -1.47 17.17 -7.84
C ILE A 34 -1.36 18.35 -6.90
N LYS A 35 -2.48 19.02 -6.60
CA LYS A 35 -2.51 20.06 -5.57
C LYS A 35 -2.10 19.50 -4.20
N ARG A 36 -2.65 18.35 -3.77
CA ARG A 36 -2.26 17.71 -2.49
C ARG A 36 -0.77 17.39 -2.43
N LEU A 37 -0.19 16.88 -3.51
CA LEU A 37 1.25 16.65 -3.63
C LEU A 37 2.07 17.94 -3.47
N HIS A 38 1.72 19.01 -4.18
CA HIS A 38 2.43 20.28 -4.10
C HIS A 38 2.31 20.94 -2.72
N ASP A 39 1.13 20.88 -2.11
CA ASP A 39 0.87 21.43 -0.76
C ASP A 39 1.66 20.68 0.31
N ASN A 40 1.98 19.40 0.08
CA ASN A 40 2.68 18.54 1.03
C ASN A 40 4.12 18.23 0.65
N ARG A 41 4.69 18.87 -0.39
CA ARG A 41 6.05 18.61 -0.90
C ARG A 41 7.19 18.78 0.12
N LYS A 42 6.93 19.33 1.31
CA LYS A 42 7.94 19.46 2.38
C LYS A 42 7.62 18.59 3.60
N SER A 43 6.52 17.85 3.56
CA SER A 43 6.04 17.01 4.64
C SER A 43 6.24 15.54 4.27
N GLU A 44 6.28 14.69 5.28
CA GLU A 44 6.41 13.25 5.06
C GLU A 44 5.19 12.67 4.32
N LYS A 45 4.04 13.37 4.34
CA LYS A 45 2.84 12.98 3.58
C LYS A 45 3.05 13.01 2.07
N PHE A 46 4.13 13.66 1.59
CA PHE A 46 4.48 13.60 0.18
C PHE A 46 4.64 12.16 -0.31
N GLU A 47 5.33 11.31 0.47
CA GLU A 47 5.54 9.91 0.09
C GLU A 47 4.23 9.13 0.11
N ASP A 48 3.36 9.38 1.11
CA ASP A 48 2.04 8.76 1.20
C ASP A 48 1.18 9.09 -0.06
N PHE A 49 1.14 10.36 -0.45
CA PHE A 49 0.43 10.79 -1.66
C PHE A 49 1.11 10.31 -2.94
N HIS A 50 2.44 10.25 -2.96
CA HIS A 50 3.16 9.71 -4.11
C HIS A 50 2.82 8.23 -4.34
N LEU A 51 2.67 7.47 -3.25
CA LEU A 51 2.22 6.09 -3.27
C LEU A 51 0.78 5.94 -3.79
N GLU A 52 -0.15 6.81 -3.38
CA GLU A 52 -1.51 6.82 -3.96
C GLU A 52 -1.49 6.91 -5.50
N GLY A 53 -0.60 7.75 -6.05
CA GLY A 53 -0.41 7.89 -7.50
C GLY A 53 0.16 6.64 -8.15
N ARG A 54 1.14 5.98 -7.51
CA ARG A 54 1.69 4.70 -7.98
C ARG A 54 0.63 3.59 -7.97
N ALA A 55 -0.15 3.49 -6.90
CA ALA A 55 -1.26 2.55 -6.81
C ALA A 55 -2.31 2.83 -7.89
N ALA A 56 -2.63 4.09 -8.17
CA ALA A 56 -3.53 4.47 -9.25
C ALA A 56 -3.03 4.02 -10.63
N LEU A 57 -1.74 4.21 -10.93
CA LEU A 57 -1.13 3.73 -12.17
C LEU A 57 -1.15 2.20 -12.27
N MET A 58 -0.80 1.51 -11.18
CA MET A 58 -0.84 0.05 -11.08
C MET A 58 -2.23 -0.51 -11.43
N PHE A 59 -3.30 0.05 -10.84
CA PHE A 59 -4.66 -0.36 -11.17
C PHE A 59 -5.07 0.03 -12.59
N SER A 60 -4.71 1.22 -13.07
CA SER A 60 -5.04 1.64 -14.43
C SER A 60 -4.43 0.70 -15.48
N GLN A 61 -3.18 0.30 -15.30
CA GLN A 61 -2.51 -0.66 -16.19
C GLN A 61 -3.13 -2.06 -16.13
N ALA A 62 -3.68 -2.46 -14.99
CA ALA A 62 -4.46 -3.69 -14.87
C ALA A 62 -5.85 -3.58 -15.52
N GLY A 63 -6.21 -2.44 -16.12
CA GLY A 63 -7.46 -2.26 -16.86
C GLY A 63 -8.62 -1.71 -16.02
N PHE A 64 -8.34 -1.13 -14.85
CA PHE A 64 -9.35 -0.39 -14.10
C PHE A 64 -9.52 1.04 -14.63
N ASP A 65 -10.75 1.51 -14.67
CA ASP A 65 -11.04 2.94 -14.67
C ASP A 65 -10.80 3.48 -13.26
N VAL A 66 -9.78 4.33 -13.10
CA VAL A 66 -9.32 4.81 -11.79
C VAL A 66 -9.71 6.26 -11.56
N THR A 67 -10.19 6.54 -10.34
CA THR A 67 -10.42 7.91 -9.84
C THR A 67 -9.69 8.10 -8.52
N LEU A 68 -8.74 9.04 -8.49
CA LEU A 68 -8.12 9.56 -7.27
C LEU A 68 -9.11 10.46 -6.53
N ARG A 69 -9.18 10.33 -5.21
CA ARG A 69 -10.11 11.08 -4.35
C ARG A 69 -9.61 11.12 -2.91
N GLU A 70 -10.39 11.75 -2.02
CA GLU A 70 -9.97 11.98 -0.64
C GLU A 70 -10.16 10.77 0.30
N SER A 71 -11.25 9.98 0.16
CA SER A 71 -11.44 8.77 0.98
C SER A 71 -12.58 7.84 0.51
N PRO A 72 -12.33 6.52 0.32
CA PRO A 72 -11.01 5.90 0.16
C PRO A 72 -10.22 6.54 -0.97
N ASP A 73 -8.90 6.49 -0.89
CA ASP A 73 -7.98 7.18 -1.82
C ASP A 73 -8.29 6.89 -3.29
N LEU A 74 -8.73 5.67 -3.59
CA LEU A 74 -9.05 5.23 -4.95
C LEU A 74 -10.48 4.70 -5.06
N ALA A 75 -11.17 5.13 -6.12
CA ALA A 75 -12.35 4.46 -6.65
C ALA A 75 -11.96 3.78 -7.97
N LEU A 76 -12.24 2.48 -8.07
CA LEU A 76 -11.83 1.60 -9.15
C LEU A 76 -13.07 1.00 -9.81
N GLN A 77 -13.15 1.05 -11.14
CA GLN A 77 -14.24 0.45 -11.90
C GLN A 77 -13.70 -0.52 -12.94
N PHE A 78 -14.28 -1.71 -13.01
CA PHE A 78 -13.96 -2.73 -14.00
C PHE A 78 -15.22 -3.50 -14.39
N ASN A 79 -15.54 -3.57 -15.69
CA ASN A 79 -16.74 -4.25 -16.20
C ASN A 79 -18.04 -3.85 -15.45
N ASN A 80 -18.25 -2.54 -15.25
CA ASN A 80 -19.37 -1.96 -14.50
C ASN A 80 -19.44 -2.38 -13.01
N LYS A 81 -18.39 -2.99 -12.46
CA LYS A 81 -18.28 -3.29 -11.03
C LYS A 81 -17.37 -2.24 -10.38
N GLN A 82 -17.87 -1.65 -9.29
CA GLN A 82 -17.14 -0.68 -8.50
C GLN A 82 -16.47 -1.39 -7.31
N LEU A 83 -15.21 -1.08 -7.05
CA LEU A 83 -14.52 -1.35 -5.79
C LEU A 83 -13.75 -0.11 -5.33
N TYR A 84 -13.25 -0.14 -4.10
CA TYR A 84 -12.47 0.94 -3.51
C TYR A 84 -11.15 0.41 -2.98
N ALA A 85 -10.14 1.26 -2.99
CA ALA A 85 -8.87 0.96 -2.35
C ALA A 85 -8.45 2.13 -1.46
N GLU A 86 -7.97 1.78 -0.28
CA GLU A 86 -7.30 2.68 0.65
C GLU A 86 -5.83 2.32 0.64
N VAL A 87 -4.96 3.32 0.58
CA VAL A 87 -3.52 3.14 0.41
C VAL A 87 -2.83 3.45 1.74
N THR A 88 -1.81 2.67 2.10
CA THR A 88 -1.04 2.87 3.33
C THR A 88 0.44 2.56 3.08
N HIS A 89 1.29 3.41 3.64
CA HIS A 89 2.74 3.24 3.61
C HIS A 89 3.26 2.80 4.97
N PHE A 90 3.93 1.64 5.03
CA PHE A 90 4.76 1.26 6.17
C PHE A 90 6.19 1.75 5.95
N ARG A 91 6.54 2.86 6.60
CA ARG A 91 7.87 3.47 6.48
C ARG A 91 8.92 2.69 7.25
N LYS A 92 10.20 2.87 6.86
CA LYS A 92 11.35 2.43 7.66
C LYS A 92 11.27 2.99 9.07
N LYS A 93 11.62 2.13 10.02
CA LYS A 93 11.58 2.33 11.45
C LYS A 93 12.96 2.11 12.03
N GLU A 94 13.06 2.23 13.35
CA GLU A 94 14.33 2.09 14.05
C GLU A 94 14.87 0.65 13.96
N GLN A 95 14.01 -0.37 14.03
CA GLN A 95 14.43 -1.75 13.83
C GLN A 95 15.05 -1.97 12.44
N ASP A 96 14.44 -1.42 11.38
CA ASP A 96 14.98 -1.51 10.02
C ASP A 96 16.39 -0.89 9.93
N ARG A 97 16.65 0.21 10.66
CA ARG A 97 17.99 0.82 10.69
C ARG A 97 19.02 -0.05 11.40
N LEU A 98 18.62 -0.72 12.48
CA LEU A 98 19.49 -1.65 13.22
C LEU A 98 19.81 -2.88 12.38
N ASP A 99 18.81 -3.41 11.68
CA ASP A 99 18.97 -4.57 10.80
C ASP A 99 19.86 -4.21 9.60
N ASP A 100 19.61 -3.05 8.96
CA ASP A 100 20.47 -2.51 7.89
C ASP A 100 21.93 -2.32 8.36
N ALA A 101 22.14 -1.83 9.59
CA ALA A 101 23.47 -1.65 10.14
C ALA A 101 24.16 -2.99 10.45
N LYS A 102 23.41 -3.98 10.92
CA LYS A 102 23.91 -5.33 11.19
C LYS A 102 24.29 -6.04 9.89
N MET A 103 23.45 -5.94 8.86
CA MET A 103 23.75 -6.48 7.52
C MET A 103 25.01 -5.84 6.92
N ARG A 104 25.14 -4.51 6.98
CA ARG A 104 26.37 -3.83 6.50
C ARG A 104 27.61 -4.15 7.32
N GLY A 105 27.45 -4.51 8.60
CA GLY A 105 28.54 -4.80 9.51
C GLY A 105 29.24 -6.15 9.29
N LEU A 106 28.60 -7.07 8.55
CA LEU A 106 29.12 -8.43 8.32
C LEU A 106 30.01 -8.56 7.07
N GLY A 107 30.18 -7.49 6.28
CA GLY A 107 31.06 -7.51 5.11
C GLY A 107 30.63 -8.53 4.05
N ASP A 108 31.61 -9.26 3.48
CA ASP A 108 31.41 -10.33 2.48
C ASP A 108 31.20 -11.72 3.11
N GLU A 109 30.88 -11.80 4.41
CA GLU A 109 30.58 -13.07 5.04
C GLU A 109 29.21 -13.58 4.57
N ASP A 110 29.16 -14.82 4.05
CA ASP A 110 27.94 -15.53 3.64
C ASP A 110 27.09 -15.95 4.87
N GLU A 111 26.86 -15.05 5.82
CA GLU A 111 26.08 -15.29 7.03
C GLU A 111 24.71 -14.63 6.92
N LEU A 112 23.65 -15.44 7.06
CA LEU A 112 22.28 -14.95 7.04
C LEU A 112 21.97 -14.18 8.33
N VAL A 113 21.59 -12.91 8.20
CA VAL A 113 21.15 -12.08 9.32
C VAL A 113 19.65 -12.28 9.52
N PRO A 114 19.20 -12.81 10.66
CA PRO A 114 17.78 -12.76 10.97
C PRO A 114 17.37 -11.31 11.21
N TYR A 115 16.28 -10.88 10.57
CA TYR A 115 15.62 -9.62 10.88
C TYR A 115 15.19 -9.57 12.34
N GLY A 116 15.30 -8.40 12.95
CA GLY A 116 14.91 -8.20 14.33
C GLY A 116 13.39 -8.18 14.49
N ASN A 117 12.93 -8.59 15.67
CA ASN A 117 11.51 -8.46 16.03
C ASN A 117 11.21 -7.01 16.44
N THR A 118 10.21 -6.38 15.81
CA THR A 118 9.76 -5.01 16.14
C THR A 118 9.25 -4.87 17.57
N TYR A 119 8.84 -5.95 18.23
CA TYR A 119 8.17 -5.90 19.55
C TYR A 119 9.04 -5.25 20.63
N SER A 120 10.35 -5.49 20.65
CA SER A 120 11.23 -4.95 21.69
C SER A 120 11.34 -3.42 21.64
N LEU A 121 11.22 -2.81 20.46
CA LEU A 121 11.35 -1.37 20.24
C LEU A 121 10.00 -0.67 20.12
N GLU A 122 9.01 -1.33 19.53
CA GLU A 122 7.71 -0.72 19.19
C GLU A 122 6.56 -1.25 20.04
N GLY A 123 6.83 -2.26 20.88
CA GLY A 123 5.84 -2.92 21.73
C GLY A 123 4.79 -3.74 20.97
N LYS A 124 4.98 -3.96 19.66
CA LYS A 124 4.06 -4.68 18.77
C LYS A 124 4.79 -5.49 17.73
N HIS A 125 4.23 -6.64 17.37
CA HIS A 125 4.68 -7.43 16.24
C HIS A 125 4.30 -6.77 14.90
N ALA A 126 5.02 -7.09 13.83
CA ALA A 126 4.77 -6.53 12.51
C ALA A 126 3.34 -6.81 12.00
N TRP A 127 2.87 -8.07 12.08
CA TRP A 127 1.49 -8.43 11.74
C TRP A 127 0.43 -7.67 12.57
N GLU A 128 0.68 -7.38 13.86
CA GLU A 128 -0.26 -6.63 14.72
C GLU A 128 -0.46 -5.22 14.18
N GLN A 129 0.58 -4.61 13.64
CA GLN A 129 0.51 -3.26 13.10
C GLN A 129 -0.30 -3.22 11.80
N VAL A 130 -0.18 -4.25 10.95
CA VAL A 130 -1.02 -4.42 9.76
C VAL A 130 -2.49 -4.54 10.16
N TYR A 131 -2.79 -5.38 11.15
CA TYR A 131 -4.13 -5.53 11.70
C TYR A 131 -4.68 -4.22 12.30
N GLU A 132 -3.88 -3.47 13.06
CA GLU A 132 -4.28 -2.18 13.61
C GLU A 132 -4.55 -1.11 12.55
N VAL A 133 -3.78 -1.10 11.46
CA VAL A 133 -4.07 -0.24 10.30
C VAL A 133 -5.43 -0.63 9.73
N ALA A 134 -5.69 -1.93 9.52
CA ALA A 134 -6.97 -2.38 8.99
C ALA A 134 -8.16 -1.92 9.85
N ILE A 135 -8.00 -1.93 11.19
CA ILE A 135 -9.00 -1.40 12.14
C ILE A 135 -9.17 0.11 12.00
N LYS A 136 -8.08 0.88 12.01
CA LYS A 136 -8.11 2.35 11.94
C LYS A 136 -8.83 2.85 10.68
N LYS A 137 -8.76 2.06 9.61
CA LYS A 137 -9.27 2.38 8.26
C LYS A 137 -10.72 1.92 8.04
N ILE A 138 -11.38 1.26 9.01
CA ILE A 138 -12.76 0.76 8.91
C ILE A 138 -13.76 1.82 8.41
N ASN A 139 -13.63 3.06 8.88
CA ASN A 139 -14.55 4.15 8.52
C ASN A 139 -14.42 4.60 7.07
N GLN A 140 -13.34 4.23 6.38
CA GLN A 140 -13.14 4.57 4.99
C GLN A 140 -13.71 3.48 4.07
N TYR A 141 -13.73 2.21 4.51
CA TYR A 141 -14.32 1.10 3.75
C TYR A 141 -15.80 1.33 3.46
N LYS A 142 -16.17 1.15 2.19
CA LYS A 142 -17.55 1.32 1.71
C LYS A 142 -18.39 0.08 1.99
N GLU A 143 -19.58 0.29 2.53
CA GLU A 143 -20.44 -0.79 3.03
C GLU A 143 -21.01 -1.71 1.94
N HIS A 144 -21.24 -1.19 0.74
CA HIS A 144 -21.93 -1.90 -0.34
C HIS A 144 -21.04 -2.11 -1.57
N ALA A 145 -19.73 -2.09 -1.41
CA ALA A 145 -18.77 -2.35 -2.46
C ALA A 145 -17.56 -3.11 -1.89
N PRO A 146 -16.83 -3.88 -2.72
CA PRO A 146 -15.58 -4.47 -2.28
C PRO A 146 -14.54 -3.40 -1.91
N ASN A 147 -13.76 -3.65 -0.86
CA ASN A 147 -12.68 -2.77 -0.42
C ASN A 147 -11.35 -3.53 -0.33
N MET A 148 -10.28 -2.93 -0.85
CA MET A 148 -8.91 -3.42 -0.71
C MET A 148 -8.10 -2.45 0.15
N LEU A 149 -7.24 -2.98 1.02
CA LEU A 149 -6.18 -2.20 1.67
C LEU A 149 -4.89 -2.42 0.89
N VAL A 150 -4.36 -1.39 0.25
CA VAL A 150 -3.09 -1.44 -0.46
C VAL A 150 -1.99 -1.02 0.51
N ILE A 151 -1.02 -1.88 0.71
CA ILE A 151 0.12 -1.65 1.58
C ILE A 151 1.36 -1.63 0.73
N GLU A 152 2.10 -0.52 0.72
CA GLU A 152 3.51 -0.56 0.34
C GLU A 152 4.35 -0.52 1.61
N SER A 153 5.32 -1.42 1.71
CA SER A 153 6.28 -1.41 2.80
C SER A 153 7.65 -0.98 2.30
N SER A 154 8.22 0.00 2.98
CA SER A 154 9.66 0.26 2.95
C SER A 154 10.38 -0.33 4.18
N SER A 155 9.64 -0.94 5.11
CA SER A 155 10.16 -1.62 6.28
C SER A 155 10.44 -3.08 5.95
N SER A 156 11.64 -3.56 6.29
CA SER A 156 12.01 -4.99 6.18
C SER A 156 11.27 -5.86 7.19
N CYS A 157 10.55 -5.25 8.13
CA CYS A 157 9.74 -5.97 9.10
C CYS A 157 8.35 -6.37 8.57
N ILE A 158 7.85 -5.72 7.52
CA ILE A 158 6.52 -6.01 6.94
C ILE A 158 6.73 -6.66 5.58
N GLU A 159 6.87 -7.98 5.61
CA GLU A 159 7.05 -8.84 4.43
C GLU A 159 5.81 -9.70 4.18
N ASP A 160 5.89 -10.55 3.16
CA ASP A 160 4.83 -11.44 2.70
C ASP A 160 4.37 -12.44 3.78
N THR A 161 5.21 -12.73 4.78
CA THR A 161 4.92 -13.61 5.93
C THR A 161 4.01 -13.00 6.98
N GLU A 162 3.97 -11.67 7.09
CA GLU A 162 3.22 -10.98 8.15
C GLU A 162 1.74 -10.78 7.79
N ILE A 163 1.45 -10.65 6.49
CA ILE A 163 0.10 -10.40 6.01
C ILE A 163 -0.87 -11.57 6.31
N PRO A 164 -0.51 -12.85 6.14
CA PRO A 164 -1.36 -13.98 6.54
C PRO A 164 -1.78 -13.93 8.00
N SER A 165 -0.84 -13.67 8.92
CA SER A 165 -1.14 -13.57 10.36
C SER A 165 -2.11 -12.43 10.67
N ALA A 166 -1.96 -11.28 9.99
CA ALA A 166 -2.90 -10.17 10.11
C ALA A 166 -4.29 -10.53 9.55
N ILE A 167 -4.36 -11.24 8.41
CA ILE A 167 -5.62 -11.71 7.81
C ILE A 167 -6.32 -12.71 8.74
N ASP A 168 -5.59 -13.63 9.37
CA ASP A 168 -6.15 -14.59 10.33
C ASP A 168 -6.79 -13.88 11.52
N MET A 169 -6.11 -12.88 12.08
CA MET A 169 -6.65 -12.05 13.17
C MET A 169 -7.89 -11.24 12.72
N ILE A 170 -7.87 -10.69 11.50
CA ILE A 170 -9.04 -10.00 10.91
C ILE A 170 -10.23 -10.97 10.83
N ASN A 171 -10.00 -12.19 10.34
CA ASN A 171 -11.04 -13.21 10.19
C ASN A 171 -11.60 -13.64 11.56
N GLU A 172 -10.74 -13.83 12.56
CA GLU A 172 -11.15 -14.16 13.94
C GLU A 172 -12.05 -13.08 14.55
N ASP A 173 -11.67 -11.80 14.39
CA ASP A 173 -12.43 -10.67 14.91
C ASP A 173 -13.78 -10.46 14.22
N VAL A 174 -13.86 -10.76 12.92
CA VAL A 174 -15.12 -10.76 12.17
C VAL A 174 -16.02 -11.91 12.65
N ASN A 175 -15.46 -13.12 12.76
CA ASN A 175 -16.23 -14.32 13.14
C ASN A 175 -16.72 -14.28 14.59
N SER A 176 -15.93 -13.71 15.50
CA SER A 176 -16.30 -13.53 16.91
C SER A 176 -17.26 -12.35 17.13
N GLY A 177 -17.43 -11.48 16.12
CA GLY A 177 -18.22 -10.25 16.24
C GLY A 177 -17.54 -9.15 17.06
N LYS A 178 -16.26 -9.29 17.40
CA LYS A 178 -15.48 -8.28 18.14
C LYS A 178 -15.28 -7.02 17.30
N CYS A 179 -15.02 -7.16 16.00
CA CYS A 179 -14.83 -6.04 15.08
C CYS A 179 -15.59 -6.26 13.76
N PRO A 180 -16.94 -6.16 13.75
CA PRO A 180 -17.75 -6.49 12.57
C PRO A 180 -17.50 -5.53 11.38
N GLY A 181 -16.98 -4.34 11.63
CA GLY A 181 -16.61 -3.38 10.59
C GLY A 181 -15.53 -3.89 9.63
N LEU A 182 -14.66 -4.80 10.09
CA LEU A 182 -13.63 -5.44 9.26
C LEU A 182 -14.22 -6.36 8.18
N ALA A 183 -15.47 -6.80 8.30
CA ALA A 183 -16.13 -7.57 7.26
C ALA A 183 -16.24 -6.78 5.94
N ARG A 184 -16.11 -5.44 5.96
CA ARG A 184 -16.10 -4.63 4.74
C ARG A 184 -14.81 -4.78 3.92
N LEU A 185 -13.73 -5.29 4.50
CA LEU A 185 -12.44 -5.47 3.84
C LEU A 185 -12.41 -6.82 3.12
N ASN A 186 -12.09 -6.80 1.82
CA ASN A 186 -11.96 -8.02 1.01
C ASN A 186 -10.56 -8.61 1.02
N GLY A 187 -9.56 -7.79 1.31
CA GLY A 187 -8.18 -8.24 1.28
C GLY A 187 -7.18 -7.11 1.37
N ILE A 188 -5.92 -7.52 1.44
CA ILE A 188 -4.74 -6.69 1.47
C ILE A 188 -3.95 -6.95 0.18
N LEU A 189 -3.54 -5.90 -0.50
CA LEU A 189 -2.55 -5.96 -1.59
C LEU A 189 -1.23 -5.44 -1.04
N LEU A 190 -0.28 -6.34 -0.82
CA LEU A 190 1.08 -5.96 -0.43
C LEU A 190 1.90 -5.65 -1.69
N ILE A 191 2.45 -4.45 -1.74
CA ILE A 191 3.45 -4.00 -2.70
C ILE A 191 4.80 -4.10 -2.01
N THR A 192 5.68 -4.95 -2.55
CA THR A 192 7.08 -5.01 -2.14
C THR A 192 7.92 -4.26 -3.17
N VAL A 193 8.75 -3.34 -2.68
CA VAL A 193 9.74 -2.64 -3.50
C VAL A 193 11.10 -3.11 -2.99
N ASP A 194 11.55 -4.24 -3.50
CA ASP A 194 12.88 -4.74 -3.18
C ASP A 194 13.95 -3.92 -3.91
N GLU A 195 15.02 -3.57 -3.19
CA GLU A 195 16.25 -3.03 -3.78
C GLU A 195 17.03 -4.12 -4.55
N PHE A 196 16.70 -5.39 -4.30
CA PHE A 196 17.31 -6.54 -4.96
C PHE A 196 16.50 -6.93 -6.20
N ASN A 197 16.95 -6.46 -7.36
CA ASN A 197 16.47 -6.85 -8.69
C ASN A 197 16.64 -8.37 -8.91
N ILE A 198 15.75 -9.20 -8.34
CA ILE A 198 15.64 -10.61 -8.70
C ILE A 198 14.71 -10.71 -9.90
N PRO A 199 15.23 -11.05 -11.10
CA PRO A 199 14.40 -11.20 -12.28
C PRO A 199 13.34 -12.28 -12.01
N GLN A 200 12.07 -11.95 -12.23
CA GLN A 200 10.86 -12.79 -12.01
C GLN A 200 10.18 -12.66 -10.64
N TRP A 201 10.68 -11.82 -9.71
CA TRP A 201 9.93 -11.58 -8.47
C TRP A 201 8.64 -10.82 -8.77
N ARG A 202 7.53 -11.33 -8.25
CA ARG A 202 6.24 -10.65 -8.23
C ARG A 202 6.31 -9.53 -7.18
N GLU A 203 6.02 -8.28 -7.57
CA GLU A 203 6.07 -7.12 -6.67
C GLU A 203 4.73 -6.86 -5.95
N VAL A 204 3.65 -7.55 -6.34
CA VAL A 204 2.30 -7.33 -5.77
C VAL A 204 1.67 -8.63 -5.33
N PHE A 205 1.43 -8.79 -4.03
CA PHE A 205 0.91 -10.00 -3.39
C PHE A 205 -0.51 -9.75 -2.84
N PRO A 206 -1.53 -10.43 -3.40
CA PRO A 206 -2.90 -10.36 -2.90
C PRO A 206 -3.14 -11.37 -1.77
N TYR A 207 -3.73 -10.90 -0.68
CA TYR A 207 -4.22 -11.70 0.43
C TYR A 207 -5.69 -11.37 0.67
N TYR A 208 -6.53 -12.38 0.81
CA TYR A 208 -7.98 -12.19 0.89
C TYR A 208 -8.52 -12.57 2.27
N THR A 209 -9.52 -11.82 2.74
CA THR A 209 -10.31 -12.20 3.91
C THR A 209 -11.28 -13.33 3.53
N CYS A 210 -11.69 -14.12 4.53
CA CYS A 210 -12.53 -15.30 4.31
C CYS A 210 -14.02 -14.92 4.18
N ASN A 211 -14.48 -13.94 4.95
CA ASN A 211 -15.90 -13.62 5.09
C ASN A 211 -16.22 -12.12 4.85
N PRO A 212 -15.92 -11.56 3.67
CA PRO A 212 -16.27 -10.17 3.38
C PRO A 212 -17.78 -9.98 3.17
N SER A 213 -18.31 -8.82 3.58
CA SER A 213 -19.72 -8.44 3.46
C SER A 213 -20.18 -8.28 2.01
N VAL A 214 -19.25 -8.00 1.10
CA VAL A 214 -19.48 -7.98 -0.35
C VAL A 214 -18.43 -8.87 -1.00
N THR A 215 -18.85 -9.91 -1.73
CA THR A 215 -17.92 -10.87 -2.34
C THR A 215 -17.27 -10.31 -3.61
N LEU A 216 -15.97 -10.55 -3.78
CA LEU A 216 -15.31 -10.33 -5.07
C LEU A 216 -15.83 -11.33 -6.10
N SER A 217 -16.25 -10.84 -7.27
CA SER A 217 -16.52 -11.73 -8.39
C SER A 217 -15.24 -12.43 -8.87
N LYS A 218 -15.38 -13.61 -9.49
CA LYS A 218 -14.24 -14.39 -10.01
C LYS A 218 -13.36 -13.58 -10.96
N GLU A 219 -13.96 -12.75 -11.82
CA GLU A 219 -13.20 -11.93 -12.78
C GLU A 219 -12.36 -10.87 -12.06
N LEU A 220 -12.94 -10.17 -11.06
CA LEU A 220 -12.22 -9.20 -10.25
C LEU A 220 -11.09 -9.85 -9.44
N LYS A 221 -11.36 -11.00 -8.82
CA LYS A 221 -10.33 -11.73 -8.08
C LYS A 221 -9.18 -12.16 -8.99
N HIS A 222 -9.50 -12.72 -10.16
CA HIS A 222 -8.48 -13.08 -11.15
C HIS A 222 -7.66 -11.86 -11.61
N LEU A 223 -8.29 -10.69 -11.76
CA LEU A 223 -7.60 -9.47 -12.14
C LEU A 223 -6.62 -9.02 -11.05
N LEU A 224 -7.07 -8.99 -9.80
CA LEU A 224 -6.23 -8.67 -8.63
C LEU A 224 -5.10 -9.71 -8.44
N ASP A 225 -5.36 -10.98 -8.75
CA ASP A 225 -4.36 -12.05 -8.74
C ASP A 225 -3.29 -11.90 -9.82
N ASN A 226 -3.47 -11.03 -10.81
CA ASN A 226 -2.54 -10.83 -11.91
C ASN A 226 -2.01 -9.40 -12.03
N ILE A 227 -2.37 -8.50 -11.12
CA ILE A 227 -1.85 -7.13 -11.08
C ILE A 227 -0.32 -7.13 -10.90
N ARG A 228 0.34 -6.14 -11.52
CA ARG A 228 1.79 -5.93 -11.48
C ARG A 228 2.08 -4.44 -11.32
N LEU A 229 3.25 -4.12 -10.77
CA LEU A 229 3.72 -2.74 -10.73
C LEU A 229 4.18 -2.27 -12.11
N SER A 230 4.04 -0.96 -12.28
CA SER A 230 4.22 -0.21 -13.53
C SER A 230 5.64 0.28 -13.75
#